data_AF-A0A2G3DRN1-F1
#
_entry.id   AF-A0A2G3DRN1-F1
#
_cell.length_a   1.000
_cell.length_b   1.000
_cell.length_c   1.000
_cell.angle_alpha   90.00
_cell.angle_beta   90.00
_cell.angle_gamma   90.00
#
_symmetry.space_group_name_H-M   'P 1'
#
loop_
_entity.id
_entity.type
_entity.pdbx_description
1 polymer ?
#
loop_
_entity_poly.entity_id
_entity_poly.type
_entity_poly.pdbx_seq_one_letter_code
_entity_poly.pdbx_strand_id
1 'polypeptide(L)'
;MSLAARSLTYYLKTSVQYIGYSIAISALIFVEFLFIHSGEVDAFGISFRMAVSILALFIAMLNPMYALYSPNWYDGNVLSMGGRRKDIFWGSIVKEILFILMGLIIVSVIYSIYGTPEMIPIAVYLMFGSLPFTGLARIIGHKIRKNGRIAVIAIAIVAGLSAAAASMISNSRLYEFDFLPEGGVSMLLYILIALGIYAVLQIFIYRLCSKAMVR
;
A
#
# COMPACT_ATOMS: atom_id res chain seq x y z
N MET A 1 -27.92 -14.05 2.85
CA MET A 1 -26.87 -13.02 2.98
C MET A 1 -27.18 -11.87 2.02
N SER A 2 -27.20 -10.61 2.46
CA SER A 2 -27.50 -9.48 1.58
C SER A 2 -26.42 -9.29 0.51
N LEU A 3 -26.76 -8.69 -0.63
CA LEU A 3 -25.83 -8.42 -1.73
C LEU A 3 -24.62 -7.59 -1.27
N ALA A 4 -24.87 -6.56 -0.46
CA ALA A 4 -23.82 -5.72 0.13
C ALA A 4 -22.87 -6.50 1.05
N ALA A 5 -23.39 -7.44 1.84
CA ALA A 5 -22.57 -8.29 2.69
C ALA A 5 -21.69 -9.24 1.85
N ARG A 6 -22.23 -9.82 0.77
CA ARG A 6 -21.46 -10.70 -0.13
C ARG A 6 -20.32 -9.95 -0.83
N SER A 7 -20.57 -8.74 -1.34
CA SER A 7 -19.52 -7.91 -1.93
C SER A 7 -18.46 -7.52 -0.91
N LEU A 8 -18.85 -7.18 0.33
CA LEU A 8 -17.92 -6.86 1.39
C LEU A 8 -17.01 -8.06 1.73
N THR A 9 -17.58 -9.26 1.87
CA THR A 9 -16.81 -10.49 2.12
C THR A 9 -15.82 -10.79 1.00
N TYR A 10 -16.20 -10.55 -0.27
CA TYR A 10 -15.28 -10.67 -1.39
C TYR A 10 -14.06 -9.74 -1.24
N TYR A 11 -14.29 -8.47 -0.89
CA TYR A 11 -13.21 -7.50 -0.72
C TYR A 11 -12.32 -7.80 0.49
N LEU A 12 -12.90 -8.27 1.60
CA LEU A 12 -12.15 -8.75 2.77
C LEU A 12 -11.28 -9.97 2.44
N LYS A 13 -11.82 -10.94 1.68
CA LYS A 13 -11.02 -12.09 1.24
C LYS A 13 -9.89 -11.66 0.32
N THR A 14 -10.17 -10.71 -0.57
CA THR A 14 -9.18 -10.19 -1.53
C THR A 14 -8.03 -9.47 -0.82
N SER A 15 -8.30 -8.64 0.19
CA SER A 15 -7.24 -7.98 0.95
C SER A 15 -6.37 -8.96 1.73
N VAL A 16 -6.96 -10.00 2.34
CA VAL A 16 -6.21 -11.06 3.02
C VAL A 16 -5.31 -11.82 2.03
N GLN A 17 -5.84 -12.15 0.85
CA GLN A 17 -5.04 -12.78 -0.23
C GLN A 17 -3.86 -11.90 -0.65
N TYR A 18 -4.07 -10.58 -0.79
CA TYR A 18 -3.00 -9.67 -1.17
C TYR A 18 -1.91 -9.56 -0.11
N ILE A 19 -2.27 -9.53 1.18
CA ILE A 19 -1.28 -9.62 2.26
C ILE A 19 -0.51 -10.93 2.18
N GLY A 20 -1.19 -12.06 1.95
CA GLY A 20 -0.55 -13.35 1.77
C GLY A 20 0.49 -13.35 0.64
N TYR A 21 0.17 -12.74 -0.51
CA TYR A 21 1.13 -12.59 -1.61
C TYR A 21 2.30 -11.68 -1.24
N SER A 22 2.06 -10.56 -0.55
CA SER A 22 3.14 -9.68 -0.10
C SER A 22 4.10 -10.40 0.86
N ILE A 23 3.58 -11.17 1.81
CA ILE A 23 4.40 -11.98 2.73
C ILE A 23 5.21 -13.03 1.97
N ALA A 24 4.58 -13.73 1.02
CA ALA A 24 5.27 -14.76 0.23
C ALA A 24 6.42 -14.17 -0.59
N ILE A 25 6.22 -13.00 -1.22
CA ILE A 25 7.27 -12.30 -1.97
C ILE A 25 8.40 -11.86 -1.02
N SER A 26 8.07 -11.30 0.15
CA SER A 26 9.07 -10.93 1.15
C SER A 26 9.84 -12.13 1.69
N ALA A 27 9.22 -13.30 1.81
CA ALA A 27 9.90 -14.53 2.20
C ALA A 27 10.90 -15.01 1.14
N LEU A 28 10.59 -14.86 -0.16
CA LEU A 28 11.55 -15.16 -1.23
C LEU A 28 12.75 -14.22 -1.18
N ILE A 29 12.51 -12.91 -1.01
CA ILE A 29 13.57 -11.90 -0.91
C ILE A 29 14.41 -12.11 0.35
N PHE A 30 13.80 -12.56 1.45
CA PHE A 30 14.54 -12.93 2.65
C PHE A 30 15.56 -14.04 2.37
N VAL A 31 15.16 -15.07 1.62
CA VAL A 31 16.07 -16.16 1.22
C VAL A 31 17.21 -15.62 0.35
N GLU A 32 16.92 -14.72 -0.60
CA GLU A 32 17.96 -14.07 -1.41
C GLU A 32 18.94 -13.26 -0.55
N PHE A 33 18.45 -12.49 0.43
CA PHE A 33 19.35 -11.73 1.31
C PHE A 33 20.19 -12.63 2.21
N LEU A 34 19.68 -13.78 2.64
CA LEU A 34 20.49 -14.75 3.39
C LEU A 34 21.68 -15.24 2.56
N PHE A 35 21.50 -15.44 1.24
CA PHE A 35 22.60 -15.78 0.34
C PHE A 35 23.56 -14.61 0.14
N ILE A 36 23.05 -13.38 0.02
CA ILE A 36 23.89 -12.18 -0.18
C ILE A 36 24.78 -11.92 1.04
N HIS A 37 24.23 -12.05 2.25
CA HIS A 37 24.95 -11.80 3.51
C HIS A 37 25.59 -13.09 4.07
N SER A 38 25.69 -14.16 3.28
CA SER A 38 26.30 -15.41 3.73
C SER A 38 27.78 -15.16 4.02
N GLY A 39 28.15 -15.10 5.29
CA GLY A 39 29.50 -14.74 5.76
C GLY A 39 29.53 -13.63 6.80
N GLU A 40 28.42 -12.90 6.99
CA GLU A 40 28.31 -11.93 8.08
C GLU A 40 27.92 -12.59 9.42
N VAL A 41 28.40 -12.02 10.53
CA VAL A 41 28.21 -12.54 11.90
C VAL A 41 26.73 -12.59 12.30
N ASP A 42 25.90 -11.68 11.79
CA ASP A 42 24.44 -11.64 11.99
C ASP A 42 23.68 -11.63 10.64
N ALA A 43 24.06 -12.53 9.73
CA ALA A 43 23.43 -12.62 8.42
C ALA A 43 21.90 -12.80 8.50
N PHE A 44 21.41 -13.55 9.50
CA PHE A 44 19.98 -13.78 9.70
C PHE A 44 19.25 -12.51 10.15
N GLY A 45 19.74 -11.83 11.19
CA GLY A 45 19.10 -10.62 11.72
C GLY A 45 19.08 -9.49 10.70
N ILE A 46 20.18 -9.30 9.95
CA ILE A 46 20.27 -8.28 8.89
C ILE A 46 19.30 -8.59 7.76
N SER A 47 19.34 -9.81 7.20
CA SER A 47 18.46 -10.23 6.11
C SER A 47 16.98 -10.13 6.49
N PHE A 48 16.65 -10.50 7.74
CA PHE A 48 15.29 -10.46 8.24
C PHE A 48 14.78 -9.02 8.38
N ARG A 49 15.57 -8.13 8.99
CA ARG A 49 15.24 -6.69 9.08
C ARG A 49 15.03 -6.07 7.69
N MET A 50 15.89 -6.40 6.72
CA MET A 50 15.75 -5.90 5.35
C MET A 50 14.48 -6.44 4.67
N ALA A 51 14.16 -7.72 4.82
CA ALA A 51 12.94 -8.32 4.26
C ALA A 51 11.67 -7.68 4.83
N VAL A 52 11.66 -7.33 6.12
CA VAL A 52 10.53 -6.66 6.79
C VAL A 52 10.39 -5.21 6.33
N SER A 53 11.50 -4.47 6.21
CA SER A 53 11.49 -3.12 5.64
C SER A 53 10.96 -3.11 4.21
N ILE A 54 11.35 -4.11 3.41
CA ILE A 54 10.83 -4.31 2.05
C ILE A 54 9.34 -4.68 2.07
N LEU A 55 8.89 -5.51 3.01
CA LEU A 55 7.46 -5.82 3.17
C LEU A 55 6.65 -4.54 3.40
N ALA A 56 7.12 -3.67 4.31
CA ALA A 56 6.47 -2.39 4.59
C ALA A 56 6.38 -1.49 3.34
N LEU A 57 7.47 -1.41 2.57
CA LEU A 57 7.51 -0.70 1.29
C LEU A 57 6.56 -1.31 0.25
N PHE A 58 6.54 -2.64 0.12
CA PHE A 58 5.63 -3.32 -0.79
C PHE A 58 4.17 -3.06 -0.46
N ILE A 59 3.79 -3.10 0.82
CA ILE A 59 2.42 -2.78 1.23
C ILE A 59 2.08 -1.34 0.82
N ALA A 60 2.97 -0.37 1.11
CA ALA A 60 2.77 1.02 0.75
C ALA A 60 2.71 1.27 -0.78
N MET A 61 3.46 0.50 -1.58
CA MET A 61 3.48 0.63 -3.05
C MET A 61 2.34 -0.12 -3.74
N LEU A 62 2.09 -1.36 -3.33
CA LEU A 62 1.08 -2.23 -3.93
C LEU A 62 -0.33 -1.66 -3.71
N ASN A 63 -0.58 -0.98 -2.60
CA ASN A 63 -1.89 -0.40 -2.32
C ASN A 63 -2.34 0.63 -3.40
N PRO A 64 -1.55 1.68 -3.72
CA PRO A 64 -1.81 2.53 -4.87
C PRO A 64 -1.85 1.81 -6.21
N MET A 65 -0.97 0.83 -6.44
CA MET A 65 -0.94 0.07 -7.71
C MET A 65 -2.23 -0.72 -7.93
N TYR A 66 -2.75 -1.38 -6.89
CA TYR A 66 -4.04 -2.07 -6.97
C TYR A 66 -5.20 -1.11 -7.18
N ALA A 67 -5.12 0.09 -6.60
CA ALA A 67 -6.14 1.13 -6.75
C ALA A 67 -6.16 1.76 -8.15
N LEU A 68 -5.01 1.83 -8.82
CA LEU A 68 -4.89 2.23 -10.23
C LEU A 68 -5.67 1.28 -11.16
N TYR A 69 -5.67 -0.01 -10.84
CA TYR A 69 -6.25 -1.06 -11.68
C TYR A 69 -7.65 -1.49 -11.34
N SER A 70 -8.03 -1.39 -10.08
CA SER A 70 -9.36 -1.73 -9.62
C SER A 70 -10.24 -0.55 -9.99
N PRO A 71 -10.89 -0.53 -11.17
CA PRO A 71 -11.60 0.64 -11.59
C PRO A 71 -12.80 0.68 -10.67
N ASN A 72 -12.84 1.69 -9.81
CA ASN A 72 -14.00 1.99 -9.02
C ASN A 72 -15.20 1.89 -9.96
N TRP A 73 -16.05 0.89 -9.69
CA TRP A 73 -17.33 0.59 -10.34
C TRP A 73 -17.34 -0.42 -11.50
N TYR A 74 -16.20 -1.03 -11.87
CA TYR A 74 -16.12 -2.02 -12.96
C TYR A 74 -15.54 -3.37 -12.53
N ASP A 75 -15.65 -3.71 -11.24
CA ASP A 75 -15.26 -5.04 -10.75
C ASP A 75 -16.22 -6.10 -11.31
N GLY A 76 -15.80 -6.77 -12.39
CA GLY A 76 -16.60 -7.75 -13.11
C GLY A 76 -17.04 -8.92 -12.23
N ASN A 77 -16.24 -9.30 -11.23
CA ASN A 77 -16.59 -10.37 -10.31
C ASN A 77 -17.77 -9.96 -9.42
N VAL A 78 -17.72 -8.76 -8.84
CA VAL A 78 -18.82 -8.26 -7.98
C VAL A 78 -20.07 -7.95 -8.82
N LEU A 79 -19.91 -7.43 -10.04
CA LEU A 79 -21.02 -7.21 -10.97
C LEU A 79 -21.68 -8.53 -11.38
N SER A 80 -20.91 -9.60 -11.62
CA SER A 80 -21.44 -10.93 -11.94
C SER A 80 -22.23 -11.54 -10.78
N MET A 81 -21.94 -11.14 -9.54
CA MET A 81 -22.69 -11.53 -8.34
C MET A 81 -23.95 -10.68 -8.12
N GLY A 82 -24.26 -9.73 -9.02
CA GLY A 82 -25.40 -8.81 -8.91
C GLY A 82 -25.17 -7.60 -8.00
N GLY A 83 -23.92 -7.34 -7.59
CA GLY A 83 -23.58 -6.21 -6.71
C GLY A 83 -23.77 -4.85 -7.39
N ARG A 84 -24.17 -3.82 -6.62
CA ARG A 84 -24.31 -2.47 -7.17
C ARG A 84 -22.95 -1.79 -7.27
N ARG A 85 -22.80 -0.87 -8.22
CA ARG A 85 -21.57 -0.06 -8.39
C ARG A 85 -21.19 0.74 -7.14
N LYS A 86 -22.17 1.16 -6.35
CA LYS A 86 -21.96 1.78 -5.03
C LYS A 86 -21.30 0.81 -4.05
N ASP A 87 -21.70 -0.45 -4.03
CA ASP A 87 -21.15 -1.48 -3.14
C ASP A 87 -19.69 -1.81 -3.51
N ILE A 88 -19.39 -1.81 -4.82
CA ILE A 88 -18.02 -1.93 -5.35
C ILE A 88 -17.13 -0.79 -4.86
N PHE A 89 -17.63 0.44 -4.87
CA PHE A 89 -16.88 1.61 -4.43
C PHE A 89 -16.55 1.58 -2.93
N TRP A 90 -17.53 1.27 -2.09
CA TRP A 90 -17.29 1.17 -0.65
C TRP A 90 -16.43 -0.03 -0.30
N GLY A 91 -16.67 -1.17 -0.95
CA GLY A 91 -15.88 -2.37 -0.77
C GLY A 91 -14.42 -2.19 -1.18
N SER A 92 -14.14 -1.42 -2.24
CA SER A 92 -12.77 -1.10 -2.65
C SER A 92 -12.04 -0.23 -1.62
N ILE A 93 -12.71 0.74 -1.00
CA ILE A 93 -12.15 1.55 0.10
C ILE A 93 -11.83 0.66 1.31
N VAL A 94 -12.76 -0.22 1.70
CA VAL A 94 -12.54 -1.14 2.82
C VAL A 94 -11.34 -2.05 2.54
N LYS A 95 -11.22 -2.60 1.33
CA LYS A 95 -10.06 -3.42 0.92
C LYS A 95 -8.73 -2.69 1.14
N GLU A 96 -8.63 -1.44 0.71
CA GLU A 96 -7.40 -0.63 0.80
C GLU A 96 -7.02 -0.31 2.25
N ILE A 97 -8.00 0.13 3.05
CA ILE A 97 -7.78 0.42 4.48
C ILE A 97 -7.38 -0.88 5.21
N LEU A 98 -8.08 -1.98 4.96
CA LEU A 98 -7.80 -3.24 5.62
C LEU A 98 -6.44 -3.82 5.22
N PHE A 99 -6.05 -3.69 3.95
CA PHE A 99 -4.72 -4.08 3.48
C PHE A 99 -3.60 -3.32 4.21
N ILE A 100 -3.73 -2.00 4.35
CA ILE A 100 -2.79 -1.18 5.14
C ILE A 100 -2.79 -1.58 6.62
N LEU A 101 -3.95 -1.70 7.25
CA LEU A 101 -4.04 -1.99 8.69
C LEU A 101 -3.47 -3.37 9.02
N MET A 102 -3.78 -4.40 8.23
CA MET A 102 -3.20 -5.73 8.42
C MET A 102 -1.69 -5.71 8.22
N GLY A 103 -1.22 -5.02 7.17
CA GLY A 103 0.20 -4.83 6.91
C GLY A 103 0.92 -4.16 8.07
N LEU A 104 0.33 -3.09 8.61
CA LEU A 104 0.89 -2.34 9.74
C LEU A 104 0.98 -3.22 10.99
N ILE A 105 -0.09 -3.95 11.33
CA ILE A 105 -0.09 -4.86 12.47
C ILE A 105 1.04 -5.89 12.33
N ILE A 106 1.17 -6.51 11.17
CA ILE A 106 2.20 -7.53 10.91
C ILE A 106 3.59 -6.93 11.07
N VAL A 107 3.88 -5.82 10.39
CA VAL A 107 5.19 -5.16 10.44
C VAL A 107 5.51 -4.66 11.85
N SER A 108 4.55 -4.07 12.56
CA SER A 108 4.73 -3.59 13.94
C SER A 108 5.00 -4.72 14.92
N VAL A 109 4.29 -5.85 14.81
CA VAL A 109 4.54 -7.04 15.63
C VAL A 109 5.96 -7.55 15.37
N ILE A 110 6.37 -7.63 14.10
CA ILE A 110 7.70 -8.10 13.74
C ILE A 110 8.80 -7.18 14.29
N TYR A 111 8.69 -5.86 14.11
CA TYR A 111 9.66 -4.91 14.66
C TYR A 111 9.74 -4.93 16.19
N SER A 112 8.62 -5.19 16.87
CA SER A 112 8.60 -5.30 18.33
C SER A 112 9.33 -6.55 18.81
N ILE A 113 9.15 -7.70 18.13
CA ILE A 113 9.78 -8.97 18.48
C ILE A 113 11.31 -8.92 18.25
N TYR A 114 11.75 -8.23 17.19
CA TYR A 114 13.16 -8.18 16.79
C TYR A 114 13.94 -7.00 17.39
N GLY A 115 13.34 -6.29 18.35
CA GLY A 115 14.02 -5.24 19.12
C GLY A 115 14.33 -3.97 18.32
N THR A 116 13.56 -3.70 17.26
CA THR A 116 13.66 -2.45 16.48
C THR A 116 12.35 -1.64 16.48
N PRO A 117 11.74 -1.36 17.65
CA PRO A 117 10.47 -0.63 17.74
C PRO A 117 10.55 0.80 17.17
N GLU A 118 11.73 1.40 17.07
CA GLU A 118 11.99 2.69 16.46
C GLU A 118 11.63 2.76 14.96
N MET A 119 11.51 1.60 14.29
CA MET A 119 11.07 1.51 12.89
C MET A 119 9.54 1.56 12.73
N ILE A 120 8.79 1.40 13.82
CA ILE A 120 7.31 1.39 13.79
C ILE A 120 6.75 2.75 13.33
N PRO A 121 7.20 3.91 13.85
CA PRO A 121 6.78 5.20 13.33
C PRO A 121 7.00 5.36 11.83
N ILE A 122 8.14 4.91 11.32
CA ILE A 122 8.47 4.98 9.89
C ILE A 122 7.48 4.15 9.07
N ALA A 123 7.15 2.93 9.52
CA ALA A 123 6.13 2.11 8.87
C ALA A 123 4.74 2.76 8.89
N VAL A 124 4.35 3.41 9.99
CA VAL A 124 3.09 4.17 10.09
C VAL A 124 3.08 5.30 9.05
N TYR A 125 4.13 6.11 8.98
CA TYR A 125 4.23 7.20 8.02
C TYR A 125 4.16 6.68 6.57
N LEU A 126 4.90 5.63 6.23
CA LEU A 126 4.88 5.03 4.89
C LEU A 126 3.49 4.51 4.51
N MET A 127 2.85 3.74 5.40
CA MET A 127 1.57 3.10 5.08
C MET A 127 0.41 4.09 5.02
N PHE A 128 0.29 5.01 5.98
CA PHE A 128 -0.74 6.05 5.92
C PHE A 128 -0.45 7.09 4.83
N GLY A 129 0.82 7.41 4.59
CA GLY A 129 1.25 8.25 3.48
C GLY A 129 0.86 7.70 2.12
N SER A 130 0.78 6.37 1.97
CA SER A 130 0.33 5.72 0.73
C SER A 130 -1.15 5.98 0.39
N LEU A 131 -2.00 6.33 1.35
CA LEU A 131 -3.44 6.53 1.13
C LEU A 131 -3.73 7.69 0.14
N PRO A 132 -3.20 8.90 0.32
CA PRO A 132 -3.28 9.95 -0.69
C PRO A 132 -2.87 9.49 -2.10
N PHE A 133 -1.75 8.77 -2.22
CA PHE A 133 -1.29 8.23 -3.52
C PHE A 133 -2.27 7.20 -4.09
N THR A 134 -2.94 6.42 -3.24
CA THR A 134 -3.99 5.48 -3.63
C THR A 134 -5.20 6.21 -4.23
N GLY A 135 -5.61 7.33 -3.64
CA GLY A 135 -6.62 8.22 -4.21
C GLY A 135 -6.22 8.79 -5.57
N LEU A 136 -4.99 9.30 -5.69
CA LEU A 136 -4.46 9.82 -6.96
C LEU A 136 -4.38 8.72 -8.03
N ALA A 137 -3.92 7.52 -7.66
CA ALA A 137 -3.85 6.36 -8.53
C ALA A 137 -5.22 6.02 -9.11
N ARG A 138 -6.30 6.06 -8.33
CA ARG A 138 -7.68 5.85 -8.84
C ARG A 138 -8.10 6.91 -9.86
N ILE A 139 -7.75 8.18 -9.65
CA ILE A 139 -8.05 9.26 -10.60
C ILE A 139 -7.31 9.03 -11.92
N ILE A 140 -6.02 8.69 -11.83
CA ILE A 140 -5.19 8.37 -12.99
C ILE A 140 -5.73 7.13 -13.70
N GLY A 141 -6.09 6.08 -12.97
CA GLY A 141 -6.65 4.82 -13.49
C GLY A 141 -7.98 5.03 -14.21
N HIS A 142 -8.81 5.94 -13.70
CA HIS A 142 -10.04 6.35 -14.38
C HIS A 142 -9.77 7.00 -15.75
N LYS A 143 -8.64 7.70 -15.92
CA LYS A 143 -8.23 8.31 -17.21
C LYS A 143 -7.54 7.30 -18.14
N ILE A 144 -6.72 6.39 -17.62
CA ILE A 144 -5.85 5.48 -18.41
C ILE A 144 -6.56 4.17 -18.82
N ARG A 145 -7.90 4.12 -18.82
CA ARG A 145 -8.80 2.95 -19.03
C ARG A 145 -8.38 1.82 -20.01
N LYS A 146 -7.46 2.04 -20.96
CA LYS A 146 -6.95 1.04 -21.93
C LYS A 146 -5.51 0.54 -21.72
N ASN A 147 -4.61 1.28 -21.06
CA ASN A 147 -3.16 0.97 -21.04
C ASN A 147 -2.60 0.63 -19.65
N GLY A 148 -3.47 0.22 -18.71
CA GLY A 148 -3.08 0.06 -17.31
C GLY A 148 -1.81 -0.77 -17.09
N ARG A 149 -1.60 -1.88 -17.84
CA ARG A 149 -0.42 -2.76 -17.72
C ARG A 149 0.92 -2.03 -17.89
N ILE A 150 1.01 -1.14 -18.87
CA ILE A 150 2.24 -0.38 -19.16
C ILE A 150 2.48 0.68 -18.08
N ALA A 151 1.42 1.32 -17.59
CA ALA A 151 1.52 2.35 -16.55
C ALA A 151 2.08 1.80 -15.23
N VAL A 152 1.79 0.55 -14.86
CA VAL A 152 2.35 -0.07 -13.64
C VAL A 152 3.76 -0.55 -13.80
N ILE A 153 4.15 -1.06 -14.97
CA ILE A 153 5.56 -1.36 -15.21
C ILE A 153 6.36 -0.06 -15.09
N ALA A 154 5.86 1.04 -15.67
CA ALA A 154 6.48 2.34 -15.52
C ALA A 154 6.50 2.84 -14.06
N ILE A 155 5.39 2.75 -13.32
CA ILE A 155 5.32 3.21 -11.91
C ILE A 155 6.19 2.32 -11.00
N ALA A 156 6.21 1.00 -11.21
CA ALA A 156 7.02 0.07 -10.44
C ALA A 156 8.51 0.29 -10.69
N ILE A 157 8.90 0.56 -11.95
CA ILE A 157 10.28 0.91 -12.31
C ILE A 157 10.66 2.25 -11.68
N VAL A 158 9.83 3.29 -11.82
CA VAL A 158 10.11 4.61 -11.25
C VAL A 158 10.17 4.54 -9.72
N ALA A 159 9.25 3.83 -9.08
CA ALA A 159 9.24 3.68 -7.63
C ALA A 159 10.39 2.80 -7.13
N GLY A 160 10.74 1.73 -7.85
CA GLY A 160 11.90 0.89 -7.55
C GLY A 160 13.22 1.65 -7.68
N LEU A 161 13.37 2.45 -8.75
CA LEU A 161 14.53 3.33 -8.93
C LEU A 161 14.59 4.44 -7.89
N SER A 162 13.44 5.02 -7.52
CA SER A 162 13.35 6.06 -6.48
C SER A 162 13.67 5.50 -5.10
N ALA A 163 13.23 4.28 -4.79
CA ALA A 163 13.54 3.58 -3.53
C ALA A 163 15.01 3.18 -3.46
N ALA A 164 15.59 2.67 -4.57
CA ALA A 164 17.01 2.37 -4.65
C ALA A 164 17.86 3.65 -4.50
N ALA A 165 17.50 4.74 -5.18
CA ALA A 165 18.17 6.02 -5.05
C ALA A 165 18.04 6.59 -3.62
N ALA A 166 16.85 6.52 -3.01
CA ALA A 166 16.63 6.95 -1.64
C ALA A 166 17.45 6.13 -0.63
N SER A 167 17.57 4.82 -0.82
CA SER A 167 18.40 3.94 0.01
C SER A 167 19.90 4.22 -0.13
N MET A 168 20.38 4.54 -1.35
CA MET A 168 21.76 4.95 -1.57
C MET A 168 22.04 6.32 -0.94
N ILE A 169 21.09 7.25 -1.04
CA ILE A 169 21.20 8.58 -0.44
C ILE A 169 21.18 8.49 1.10
N SER A 170 20.29 7.69 1.70
CA SER A 170 20.22 7.52 3.16
C SER A 170 21.47 6.88 3.75
N ASN A 171 22.16 6.00 3.01
CA ASN A 171 23.41 5.38 3.42
C ASN A 171 24.63 6.32 3.28
N SER A 172 24.54 7.33 2.42
CA SER A 172 25.67 8.22 2.11
C SER A 172 25.89 9.36 3.13
N ARG A 173 25.08 9.50 4.18
CA ARG A 173 25.07 10.67 5.11
C ARG A 173 24.98 12.05 4.42
N LEU A 174 24.81 12.11 3.09
CA LEU A 174 24.81 13.35 2.30
C LEU A 174 23.48 14.11 2.40
N TYR A 175 22.42 13.43 2.85
CA TYR A 175 21.17 14.05 3.23
C TYR A 175 20.69 13.37 4.52
N GLU A 176 20.90 14.03 5.65
CA GLU A 176 20.01 13.86 6.78
C GLU A 176 18.62 14.28 6.29
N PHE A 177 17.83 13.29 5.85
CA PHE A 177 16.41 13.50 5.68
C PHE A 177 15.82 13.62 7.08
N ASP A 178 15.97 14.81 7.67
CA ASP A 178 15.14 15.32 8.76
C ASP A 178 13.72 15.54 8.22
N PHE A 179 13.07 14.45 7.81
CA PHE A 179 11.65 14.45 7.48
C PHE A 179 10.78 14.61 8.73
N LEU A 180 11.37 14.46 9.91
CA LEU A 180 10.76 14.73 11.19
C LEU A 180 11.30 16.07 11.68
N PRO A 181 10.52 17.17 11.57
CA PRO A 181 10.94 18.42 12.19
C PRO A 181 11.17 18.17 13.68
N GLU A 182 12.24 18.72 14.23
CA GLU A 182 12.57 18.72 15.67
C GLU A 182 11.43 19.34 16.53
N GLY A 183 10.43 19.96 15.90
CA GLY A 183 9.14 20.40 16.47
C GLY A 183 7.96 19.44 16.19
N GLY A 184 8.23 18.14 16.10
CA GLY A 184 7.39 17.02 15.64
C GLY A 184 5.89 17.26 15.50
N VAL A 185 5.40 17.23 14.25
CA VAL A 185 3.97 17.01 13.99
C VAL A 185 3.57 15.69 14.63
N SER A 186 2.65 15.74 15.59
CA SER A 186 2.11 14.55 16.25
C SER A 186 1.73 13.50 15.21
N MET A 187 2.16 12.25 15.38
CA MET A 187 1.83 11.13 14.48
C MET A 187 0.31 11.04 14.23
N LEU A 188 -0.50 11.35 15.24
CA LEU A 188 -1.95 11.43 15.13
C LEU A 188 -2.37 12.48 14.09
N LEU A 189 -1.79 13.68 14.15
CA LEU A 189 -2.09 14.77 13.22
C LEU A 189 -1.71 14.39 11.78
N TYR A 190 -0.57 13.71 11.57
CA TYR A 190 -0.18 13.18 10.27
C TYR A 190 -1.22 12.19 9.70
N ILE A 191 -1.63 11.21 10.52
CA ILE A 191 -2.62 10.21 10.13
C ILE A 191 -3.95 10.89 9.75
N LEU A 192 -4.40 11.86 10.54
CA LEU A 192 -5.62 12.62 10.28
C LEU A 192 -5.54 13.41 8.97
N ILE A 193 -4.40 14.05 8.68
CA ILE A 193 -4.18 14.77 7.41
C ILE A 193 -4.21 13.80 6.23
N ALA A 194 -3.49 12.67 6.31
CA ALA A 194 -3.44 11.67 5.24
C ALA A 194 -4.84 11.08 4.95
N LEU A 195 -5.60 10.75 6.00
CA LEU A 195 -6.99 10.28 5.89
C LEU A 195 -7.92 11.36 5.33
N GLY A 196 -7.74 12.62 5.74
CA GLY A 196 -8.50 13.76 5.23
C GLY A 196 -8.31 13.96 3.72
N ILE A 197 -7.05 13.99 3.27
CA ILE A 197 -6.71 14.08 1.83
C ILE A 197 -7.29 12.88 1.08
N TYR A 198 -7.10 11.67 1.60
CA TYR A 198 -7.65 10.46 1.01
C TYR A 198 -9.17 10.51 0.88
N ALA A 199 -9.90 10.93 1.92
CA ALA A 199 -11.35 11.06 1.90
C ALA A 199 -11.82 12.07 0.84
N VAL A 200 -11.16 13.24 0.74
CA VAL A 200 -11.46 14.25 -0.29
C VAL A 200 -11.26 13.68 -1.70
N LEU A 201 -10.17 12.95 -1.93
CA LEU A 201 -9.91 12.29 -3.21
C LEU A 201 -10.98 11.23 -3.53
N GLN A 202 -11.40 10.43 -2.55
CA GLN A 202 -12.48 9.45 -2.73
C GLN A 202 -13.81 10.11 -3.08
N ILE A 203 -14.16 11.26 -2.47
CA ILE A 203 -15.35 12.04 -2.84
C ILE A 203 -15.26 12.50 -4.31
N PHE A 204 -14.09 12.98 -4.74
CA PHE A 204 -13.89 13.40 -6.13
C PHE A 204 -14.06 12.21 -7.09
N ILE A 205 -13.48 11.06 -6.78
CA ILE A 205 -13.60 9.85 -7.58
C ILE A 205 -15.05 9.34 -7.64
N TYR A 206 -15.77 9.38 -6.53
CA TYR A 206 -17.19 9.02 -6.49
C TYR A 206 -18.01 9.89 -7.45
N ARG A 207 -17.77 11.21 -7.45
CA ARG A 207 -18.42 12.15 -8.38
C ARG A 207 -18.01 11.94 -9.84
N LEU A 208 -16.75 11.61 -10.11
CA LEU A 208 -16.29 11.29 -11.46
C LEU A 208 -16.95 10.01 -12.00
N CYS A 209 -17.05 8.98 -11.16
CA CYS A 209 -17.59 7.68 -11.56
C CYS A 209 -19.12 7.70 -11.69
N SER A 210 -19.83 8.49 -10.86
CA SER A 210 -21.28 8.64 -10.98
C SER A 210 -21.71 9.33 -12.28
N LYS A 211 -20.92 10.29 -12.78
CA LYS A 211 -21.17 10.95 -14.08
C LYS A 211 -20.96 10.03 -15.28
N ALA A 212 -20.12 9.00 -15.15
CA ALA A 212 -19.84 8.03 -16.21
C ALA A 212 -20.86 6.87 -16.25
N MET A 213 -21.88 6.90 -15.40
CA MET A 213 -23.00 5.96 -15.43
C MET A 213 -23.89 6.36 -16.63
N VAL A 214 -23.96 5.51 -17.65
CA VAL A 214 -25.02 5.60 -18.65
C VAL A 214 -26.34 5.48 -17.88
N ARG A 215 -27.25 6.45 -18.07
CA ARG A 215 -28.61 6.36 -17.56
C ARG A 215 -29.33 5.18 -18.18
#